data_AF-F8JB26-F1
#
_entry.id   AF-F8JB26-F1
#
_cell.length_a   1.000
_cell.length_b   1.000
_cell.length_c   1.000
_cell.angle_alpha   90.00
_cell.angle_beta   90.00
_cell.angle_gamma   90.00
#
_symmetry.space_group_name_H-M   'P 1'
#
loop_
_entity.id
_entity.type
_entity.pdbx_description
1 polymer ?
#
loop_
_entity_poly.entity_id
_entity_poly.type
_entity_poly.pdbx_seq_one_letter_code
_entity_poly.pdbx_strand_id
1 'polypeptide(L)'
;MTARPHSSAFSLLRDFDRVTPDVEEPDHEAQLKAAFEDGHRQGYAEGRAEAEADAEHRLAEAQIHHANELAQEKDCWQRDFAEQLIARLESASGLIEKNVAERAATLLRPWLIGRLQDRALKDLERAILRGLVEGAKIHIEAPAEIIQHLNERLPTAGFQIGYSESPSADVRAHIENTEIEVNIAAWIAELEALVP
;
A
#
# COMPACT_ATOMS: atom_id res chain seq x y z
N MET A 1 41.77 31.57 -133.37
CA MET A 1 42.80 30.63 -132.86
C MET A 1 43.05 31.04 -131.42
N THR A 2 42.89 30.24 -130.37
CA THR A 2 42.75 28.80 -130.18
C THR A 2 42.19 28.63 -128.77
N ALA A 3 41.25 27.71 -128.59
CA ALA A 3 40.66 27.35 -127.32
C ALA A 3 41.60 26.51 -126.45
N ARG A 4 41.19 26.34 -125.18
CA ARG A 4 41.46 25.27 -124.20
C ARG A 4 42.56 25.55 -123.14
N PRO A 5 42.54 24.83 -121.99
CA PRO A 5 41.42 24.60 -121.05
C PRO A 5 41.88 24.57 -119.56
N HIS A 6 40.94 24.33 -118.63
CA HIS A 6 41.13 23.94 -117.21
C HIS A 6 41.61 25.07 -116.26
N SER A 7 41.03 25.24 -115.07
CA SER A 7 40.87 24.17 -114.08
C SER A 7 39.71 24.43 -113.11
N SER A 8 38.79 23.46 -113.06
CA SER A 8 37.69 23.33 -112.10
C SER A 8 38.16 22.92 -110.69
N ALA A 9 39.46 22.99 -110.40
CA ALA A 9 40.02 22.60 -109.10
C ALA A 9 39.88 23.68 -108.00
N PHE A 10 39.61 24.94 -108.39
CA PHE A 10 39.50 26.05 -107.44
C PHE A 10 38.07 26.32 -106.94
N SER A 11 37.06 25.60 -107.46
CA SER A 11 35.67 25.75 -106.99
C SER A 11 35.44 25.15 -105.60
N LEU A 12 36.29 24.22 -105.15
CA LEU A 12 36.22 23.61 -103.81
C LEU A 12 36.86 24.47 -102.71
N LEU A 13 37.56 25.56 -103.07
CA LEU A 13 38.09 26.53 -102.09
C LEU A 13 37.13 27.70 -101.82
N ARG A 14 36.00 27.81 -102.53
CA ARG A 14 34.99 28.85 -102.26
C ARG A 14 34.11 28.58 -101.03
N ASP A 15 34.09 27.33 -100.54
CA ASP A 15 33.35 27.00 -99.30
C ASP A 15 34.13 27.37 -98.03
N PHE A 16 35.42 27.73 -98.13
CA PHE A 16 36.22 28.25 -97.00
C PHE A 16 36.02 29.76 -96.75
N ASP A 17 35.33 30.47 -97.65
CA ASP A 17 35.07 31.91 -97.55
C ASP A 17 33.66 32.20 -97.02
N ARG A 18 32.96 31.18 -96.51
CA ARG A 18 31.81 31.43 -95.65
C ARG A 18 32.36 31.93 -94.34
N VAL A 19 32.11 33.20 -94.05
CA VAL A 19 32.13 33.74 -92.69
C VAL A 19 31.24 32.81 -91.86
N THR A 20 31.86 31.87 -91.16
CA THR A 20 31.23 31.17 -90.06
C THR A 20 30.80 32.28 -89.10
N PRO A 21 29.52 32.36 -88.68
CA PRO A 21 29.19 33.24 -87.58
C PRO A 21 30.16 32.91 -86.46
N ASP A 22 30.74 33.94 -85.85
CA ASP A 22 31.64 33.85 -84.71
C ASP A 22 30.92 33.00 -83.64
N VAL A 23 31.19 31.70 -83.62
CA VAL A 23 30.73 30.84 -82.54
C VAL A 23 31.77 31.11 -81.47
N GLU A 24 31.46 32.06 -80.58
CA GLU A 24 32.23 32.33 -79.37
C GLU A 24 32.67 30.99 -78.77
N GLU A 25 33.98 30.73 -78.77
CA GLU A 25 34.52 29.55 -78.12
C GLU A 25 34.06 29.59 -76.65
N PRO A 26 33.37 28.55 -76.16
CA PRO A 26 32.87 28.56 -74.80
C PRO A 26 34.03 28.79 -73.83
N ASP A 27 33.90 29.78 -72.95
CA ASP A 27 34.86 30.03 -71.87
C ASP A 27 34.84 28.84 -70.90
N HIS A 28 35.70 27.87 -71.17
CA HIS A 28 35.81 26.62 -70.44
C HIS A 28 36.19 26.85 -68.97
N GLU A 29 36.93 27.92 -68.66
CA GLU A 29 37.29 28.27 -67.27
C GLU A 29 36.06 28.76 -66.50
N ALA A 30 35.23 29.61 -67.13
CA ALA A 30 33.97 30.05 -66.53
C ALA A 30 32.99 28.89 -66.29
N GLN A 31 32.92 27.93 -67.22
CA GLN A 31 32.07 26.74 -67.07
C GLN A 31 32.55 25.82 -65.94
N LEU A 32 33.86 25.59 -65.82
CA LEU A 32 34.44 24.78 -64.74
C LEU A 32 34.22 25.43 -63.37
N LYS A 33 34.37 26.74 -63.27
CA LYS A 33 34.12 27.48 -62.03
C LYS A 33 32.64 27.44 -61.63
N ALA A 34 31.73 27.62 -62.59
CA ALA A 34 30.30 27.52 -62.35
C ALA A 34 29.89 26.11 -61.88
N ALA A 35 30.43 25.06 -62.51
CA ALA A 35 30.17 23.67 -62.10
C ALA A 35 30.72 23.35 -60.69
N PHE A 36 31.88 23.91 -60.32
CA PHE A 36 32.44 23.75 -58.98
C PHE A 36 31.61 24.46 -57.91
N GLU A 37 31.18 25.69 -58.16
CA GLU A 37 30.34 26.46 -57.24
C GLU A 37 28.95 25.83 -57.07
N ASP A 38 28.38 25.28 -58.14
CA ASP A 38 27.11 24.56 -58.11
C ASP A 38 27.23 23.24 -57.31
N GLY A 39 28.26 22.43 -57.59
CA GLY A 39 28.54 21.21 -56.84
C GLY A 39 28.83 21.46 -55.35
N HIS A 40 29.55 22.53 -55.02
CA HIS A 40 29.80 22.93 -53.63
C HIS A 40 28.50 23.36 -52.93
N ARG A 41 27.63 24.11 -53.62
CA ARG A 41 26.34 24.53 -53.06
C ARG A 41 25.41 23.34 -52.85
N GLN A 42 25.35 22.44 -53.83
CA GLN A 42 24.56 21.22 -53.75
C GLN A 42 25.05 20.31 -52.63
N GLY A 43 26.35 20.03 -52.55
CA GLY A 43 26.92 19.21 -51.48
C GLY A 43 26.75 19.82 -50.08
N TYR A 44 26.83 21.16 -49.96
CA TYR A 44 26.54 21.84 -48.70
C TYR A 44 25.05 21.73 -48.31
N ALA A 45 24.13 21.87 -49.27
CA ALA A 45 22.70 21.72 -49.03
C ALA A 45 22.34 20.28 -48.65
N GLU A 46 22.90 19.28 -49.35
CA GLU A 46 22.71 17.86 -49.07
C GLU A 46 23.27 17.50 -47.68
N GLY A 47 24.50 17.93 -47.37
CA GLY A 47 25.10 17.68 -46.05
C GLY A 47 24.35 18.36 -44.89
N ARG A 48 23.75 19.54 -45.13
CA ARG A 48 22.87 20.20 -44.17
C ARG A 48 21.56 19.44 -43.96
N ALA A 49 20.92 19.00 -45.05
CA ALA A 49 19.68 18.23 -44.98
C ALA A 49 19.90 16.88 -44.26
N GLU A 50 21.01 16.20 -44.54
CA GLU A 50 21.34 14.94 -43.87
C GLU A 50 21.66 15.15 -42.38
N ALA A 51 22.42 16.20 -42.03
CA ALA A 51 22.68 16.54 -40.63
C ALA A 51 21.41 16.93 -39.85
N GLU A 52 20.47 17.63 -40.49
CA GLU A 52 19.18 17.98 -39.90
C GLU A 52 18.31 16.73 -39.69
N ALA A 53 18.24 15.84 -40.69
CA ALA A 53 17.52 14.57 -40.57
C ALA A 53 18.10 13.66 -39.47
N ASP A 54 19.43 13.57 -39.37
CA ASP A 54 20.12 12.85 -38.31
C ASP A 54 19.83 13.43 -36.92
N ALA A 55 19.81 14.76 -36.80
CA ALA A 55 19.52 15.44 -35.55
C ALA A 55 18.07 15.22 -35.12
N GLU A 56 17.11 15.30 -36.05
CA GLU A 56 15.70 15.02 -35.80
C GLU A 56 15.48 13.56 -35.38
N HIS A 57 16.15 12.61 -36.03
CA HIS A 57 16.08 11.20 -35.67
C HIS A 57 16.57 10.96 -34.24
N ARG A 58 17.76 11.46 -33.90
CA ARG A 58 18.34 11.31 -32.55
C ARG A 58 17.48 11.99 -31.48
N LEU A 59 16.87 13.13 -31.80
CA LEU A 59 15.97 13.82 -30.89
C LEU A 59 14.67 13.02 -30.66
N ALA A 60 14.10 12.45 -31.71
CA ALA A 60 12.93 11.57 -31.60
C ALA A 60 13.24 10.32 -30.76
N GLU A 61 14.38 9.66 -31.00
CA GLU A 61 14.83 8.52 -30.21
C GLU A 61 15.02 8.88 -28.72
N ALA A 62 15.69 10.00 -28.44
CA ALA A 62 15.90 10.47 -27.09
C ALA A 62 14.58 10.78 -26.37
N GLN A 63 13.61 11.39 -27.08
CA GLN A 63 12.28 11.65 -26.52
C GLN A 63 11.52 10.37 -26.20
N ILE A 64 11.56 9.37 -27.09
CA ILE A 64 10.91 8.07 -26.86
C ILE A 64 11.56 7.37 -25.67
N HIS A 65 12.89 7.36 -25.60
CA HIS A 65 13.63 6.74 -24.49
C HIS A 65 13.25 7.40 -23.16
N HIS A 66 13.30 8.73 -23.10
CA HIS A 66 12.99 9.47 -21.88
C HIS A 66 11.53 9.29 -21.45
N ALA A 67 10.59 9.29 -22.41
CA ALA A 67 9.18 9.03 -22.12
C ALA A 67 8.96 7.63 -21.53
N ASN A 68 9.68 6.63 -22.05
CA ASN A 68 9.63 5.26 -21.53
C ASN A 68 10.24 5.15 -20.13
N GLU A 69 11.39 5.77 -19.88
CA GLU A 69 12.01 5.80 -18.54
C GLU A 69 11.09 6.45 -17.52
N LEU A 70 10.51 7.61 -17.87
CA LEU A 70 9.59 8.32 -16.99
C LEU A 70 8.32 7.51 -16.71
N ALA A 71 7.80 6.78 -17.69
CA ALA A 71 6.66 5.89 -17.49
C ALA A 71 7.01 4.74 -16.53
N GLN A 72 8.16 4.09 -16.73
CA GLN A 72 8.62 3.01 -15.86
C GLN A 72 8.87 3.48 -14.43
N GLU A 73 9.49 4.65 -14.25
CA GLU A 73 9.73 5.23 -12.93
C GLU A 73 8.42 5.57 -12.23
N LYS A 74 7.45 6.14 -12.94
CA LYS A 74 6.10 6.39 -12.41
C LYS A 74 5.41 5.10 -11.99
N ASP A 75 5.48 4.05 -12.80
CA ASP A 75 4.85 2.76 -12.49
C ASP A 75 5.53 2.07 -11.31
N CYS A 76 6.86 2.20 -11.16
CA CYS A 76 7.57 1.74 -9.97
C CYS A 76 7.14 2.52 -8.74
N TRP A 77 7.18 3.85 -8.81
CA TRP A 77 6.83 4.72 -7.70
C TRP A 77 5.37 4.52 -7.26
N GLN A 78 4.44 4.36 -8.19
CA GLN A 78 3.04 4.10 -7.87
C GLN A 78 2.85 2.77 -7.13
N ARG A 79 3.56 1.71 -7.54
CA ARG A 79 3.52 0.42 -6.85
C ARG A 79 4.12 0.52 -5.45
N ASP A 80 5.31 1.09 -5.33
CA ASP A 80 6.00 1.24 -4.05
C ASP A 80 5.18 2.10 -3.07
N PHE A 81 4.55 3.16 -3.58
CA PHE A 81 3.68 4.01 -2.78
C PHE A 81 2.40 3.28 -2.36
N ALA A 82 1.78 2.51 -3.26
CA ALA A 82 0.59 1.73 -2.96
C ALA A 82 0.88 0.68 -1.87
N GLU A 83 1.99 -0.05 -1.98
CA GLU A 83 2.42 -1.03 -0.97
C GLU A 83 2.67 -0.39 0.39
N GLN A 84 3.39 0.74 0.42
CA GLN A 84 3.61 1.49 1.65
C GLN A 84 2.31 2.02 2.27
N LEU A 85 1.38 2.48 1.43
CA LEU A 85 0.09 2.99 1.89
C LEU A 85 -0.77 1.87 2.49
N ILE A 86 -0.82 0.70 1.85
CA ILE A 86 -1.53 -0.49 2.35
C ILE A 86 -0.94 -0.91 3.70
N ALA A 87 0.38 -1.08 3.79
CA ALA A 87 1.03 -1.48 5.04
C ALA A 87 0.77 -0.50 6.19
N ARG A 88 0.78 0.81 5.90
CA ARG A 88 0.45 1.84 6.92
C ARG A 88 -1.02 1.80 7.32
N LEU A 89 -1.93 1.59 6.38
CA LEU A 89 -3.35 1.52 6.67
C LEU A 89 -3.70 0.29 7.51
N GLU A 90 -3.14 -0.87 7.18
CA GLU A 90 -3.30 -2.10 7.95
C GLU A 90 -2.74 -1.94 9.37
N SER A 91 -1.56 -1.36 9.51
CA SER A 91 -0.97 -1.06 10.82
C SER A 91 -1.84 -0.10 11.64
N ALA A 92 -2.34 0.97 11.03
CA ALA A 92 -3.22 1.92 11.69
C ALA A 92 -4.55 1.27 12.11
N SER A 93 -5.15 0.44 11.25
CA SER A 93 -6.37 -0.31 11.58
C SER A 93 -6.15 -1.25 12.76
N GLY A 94 -5.07 -2.03 12.74
CA GLY A 94 -4.73 -2.94 13.85
C GLY A 94 -4.49 -2.20 15.17
N LEU A 95 -3.86 -1.02 15.14
CA LEU A 95 -3.70 -0.17 16.31
C LEU A 95 -5.05 0.35 16.84
N ILE A 96 -5.96 0.76 15.95
CA ILE A 96 -7.29 1.22 16.35
C ILE A 96 -8.08 0.07 16.98
N GLU A 97 -8.10 -1.10 16.33
CA GLU A 97 -8.78 -2.30 16.84
C GLU A 97 -8.27 -2.69 18.22
N LYS A 98 -6.95 -2.74 18.40
CA LYS A 98 -6.33 -3.05 19.70
C LYS A 98 -6.71 -2.02 20.77
N ASN A 99 -6.59 -0.73 20.48
CA ASN A 99 -6.96 0.33 21.41
C ASN A 99 -8.44 0.29 21.79
N VAL A 100 -9.33 0.01 20.83
CA VAL A 100 -10.77 -0.12 21.08
C VAL A 100 -11.05 -1.34 21.94
N ALA A 101 -10.44 -2.49 21.64
CA ALA A 101 -10.60 -3.71 22.42
C ALA A 101 -10.12 -3.52 23.87
N GLU A 102 -8.95 -2.90 24.08
CA GLU A 102 -8.41 -2.60 25.42
C GLU A 102 -9.31 -1.65 26.22
N ARG A 103 -9.79 -0.58 25.58
CA ARG A 103 -10.72 0.37 26.22
C ARG A 103 -12.05 -0.30 26.55
N ALA A 104 -12.60 -1.10 25.63
CA ALA A 104 -13.82 -1.85 25.87
C ALA A 104 -13.65 -2.85 27.02
N ALA A 105 -12.55 -3.60 27.06
CA ALA A 105 -12.24 -4.53 28.14
C ALA A 105 -12.12 -3.80 29.49
N THR A 106 -11.46 -2.65 29.53
CA THR A 106 -11.30 -1.84 30.74
C THR A 106 -12.64 -1.30 31.24
N LEU A 107 -13.52 -0.87 30.33
CA LEU A 107 -14.85 -0.36 30.67
C LEU A 107 -15.81 -1.48 31.11
N LEU A 108 -15.75 -2.66 30.47
CA LEU A 108 -16.65 -3.77 30.76
C LEU A 108 -16.22 -4.61 31.97
N ARG A 109 -14.93 -4.60 32.33
CA ARG A 109 -14.39 -5.41 33.43
C ARG A 109 -15.10 -5.18 34.77
N PRO A 110 -15.24 -3.94 35.29
CA PRO A 110 -15.91 -3.72 36.57
C PRO A 110 -17.37 -4.21 36.57
N TRP A 111 -18.05 -4.04 35.43
CA TRP A 111 -19.42 -4.49 35.27
C TRP A 111 -19.54 -6.02 35.23
N LEU A 112 -18.65 -6.70 34.49
CA LEU A 112 -18.62 -8.17 34.43
C LEU A 112 -18.30 -8.79 35.79
N ILE A 113 -17.30 -8.25 36.49
CA ILE A 113 -16.93 -8.72 37.84
C ILE A 113 -18.09 -8.54 38.80
N GLY A 114 -18.72 -7.36 38.84
CA GLY A 114 -19.88 -7.12 39.69
C GLY A 114 -21.06 -8.04 39.39
N ARG A 115 -21.37 -8.28 38.10
CA ARG A 115 -22.43 -9.21 37.69
C ARG A 115 -22.12 -10.67 38.06
N LEU A 116 -20.86 -11.08 37.94
CA LEU A 116 -20.43 -12.42 38.30
C LEU A 116 -20.53 -12.64 39.81
N GLN A 117 -20.07 -11.67 40.61
CA GLN A 117 -20.20 -11.67 42.07
C GLN A 117 -21.67 -11.75 42.49
N ASP A 118 -22.54 -10.90 41.94
CA ASP A 118 -23.98 -10.91 42.22
C ASP A 118 -24.63 -12.27 41.92
N ARG A 119 -24.24 -12.88 40.79
CA ARG A 119 -24.77 -14.17 40.37
C ARG A 119 -24.29 -15.30 41.29
N ALA A 120 -22.99 -15.33 41.57
CA ALA A 120 -22.39 -16.33 42.45
C ALA A 120 -23.01 -16.28 43.85
N LEU A 121 -23.23 -15.08 44.39
CA LEU A 121 -23.89 -14.89 45.68
C LEU A 121 -25.35 -15.39 45.66
N LYS A 122 -26.11 -15.09 44.60
CA LYS A 122 -27.49 -15.59 44.44
C LYS A 122 -27.58 -17.10 44.27
N ASP A 123 -26.61 -17.71 43.59
CA ASP A 123 -26.53 -19.16 43.43
C ASP A 123 -26.18 -19.82 44.78
N LEU A 124 -25.27 -19.23 45.55
CA LEU A 124 -24.92 -19.65 46.91
C LEU A 124 -26.12 -19.56 47.86
N GLU A 125 -26.83 -18.43 47.87
CA GLU A 125 -28.07 -18.26 48.67
C GLU A 125 -29.10 -19.35 48.35
N ARG A 126 -29.29 -19.67 47.06
CA ARG A 126 -30.21 -20.73 46.65
C ARG A 126 -29.75 -22.12 47.13
N ALA A 127 -28.46 -22.41 47.06
CA ALA A 127 -27.90 -23.66 47.56
C ALA A 127 -28.08 -23.81 49.08
N ILE A 128 -27.81 -22.73 49.83
CA ILE A 128 -28.00 -22.67 51.28
C ILE A 128 -29.48 -22.88 51.63
N LEU A 129 -30.39 -22.11 51.04
CA LEU A 129 -31.83 -22.25 51.32
C LEU A 129 -32.35 -23.67 51.05
N ARG A 130 -31.85 -24.33 50.01
CA ARG A 130 -32.19 -25.73 49.72
C ARG A 130 -31.72 -26.66 50.83
N GLY A 131 -30.47 -26.51 51.28
CA GLY A 131 -29.94 -27.29 52.41
C GLY A 131 -30.70 -27.06 53.71
N LEU A 132 -31.15 -25.83 53.99
CA LEU A 132 -31.98 -25.54 55.17
C LEU A 132 -33.35 -26.24 55.12
N VAL A 133 -34.01 -26.26 53.96
CA VAL A 133 -35.29 -26.98 53.80
C VAL A 133 -35.12 -28.48 54.04
N GLU A 134 -33.95 -29.01 53.68
CA GLU A 134 -33.57 -30.42 53.91
C GLU A 134 -33.12 -30.69 55.36
N GLY A 135 -33.02 -29.66 56.21
CA GLY A 135 -32.69 -29.76 57.64
C GLY A 135 -31.21 -29.85 57.96
N ALA A 136 -30.33 -29.59 56.98
CA ALA A 136 -28.89 -29.69 57.13
C ALA A 136 -28.30 -28.57 58.00
N LYS A 137 -27.25 -28.89 58.75
CA LYS A 137 -26.43 -27.87 59.43
C LYS A 137 -25.44 -27.26 58.44
N ILE A 138 -25.38 -25.93 58.42
CA ILE A 138 -24.59 -25.15 57.47
C ILE A 138 -23.62 -24.25 58.22
N HIS A 139 -22.34 -24.30 57.85
CA HIS A 139 -21.32 -23.36 58.31
C HIS A 139 -20.79 -22.55 57.13
N ILE A 140 -20.75 -21.22 57.26
CA ILE A 140 -20.34 -20.31 56.18
C ILE A 140 -19.12 -19.51 56.65
N GLU A 141 -18.03 -19.62 55.91
CA GLU A 141 -16.83 -18.80 56.07
C GLU A 141 -16.78 -17.76 54.95
N ALA A 142 -16.77 -16.47 55.30
CA ALA A 142 -16.75 -15.38 54.32
C ALA A 142 -16.21 -14.07 54.92
N PRO A 143 -15.85 -13.08 54.09
CA PRO A 143 -15.60 -11.70 54.54
C PRO A 143 -16.78 -11.10 55.30
N ALA A 144 -16.50 -10.19 56.24
CA ALA A 144 -17.53 -9.53 57.06
C ALA A 144 -18.66 -8.89 56.25
N GLU A 145 -18.32 -8.25 55.11
CA GLU A 145 -19.30 -7.62 54.21
C GLU A 145 -20.31 -8.61 53.64
N ILE A 146 -19.85 -9.81 53.27
CA ILE A 146 -20.70 -10.87 52.71
C ILE A 146 -21.54 -11.52 53.81
N ILE A 147 -20.96 -11.76 55.00
CA ILE A 147 -21.70 -12.29 56.15
C ILE A 147 -22.86 -11.38 56.53
N GLN A 148 -22.65 -10.07 56.54
CA GLN A 148 -23.70 -9.10 56.80
C GLN A 148 -24.83 -9.22 55.76
N HIS A 149 -24.46 -9.26 54.47
CA HIS A 149 -25.42 -9.36 53.38
C HIS A 149 -26.23 -10.67 53.40
N LEU A 150 -25.60 -11.79 53.80
CA LEU A 150 -26.27 -13.09 53.95
C LEU A 150 -27.19 -13.14 55.18
N ASN A 151 -26.81 -12.51 56.29
CA ASN A 151 -27.64 -12.41 57.49
C ASN A 151 -28.94 -11.62 57.25
N GLU A 152 -28.90 -10.60 56.40
CA GLU A 152 -30.09 -9.80 56.05
C GLU A 152 -31.06 -10.56 55.15
N ARG A 153 -30.57 -11.51 54.33
CA ARG A 153 -31.35 -12.18 53.28
C ARG A 153 -31.76 -13.62 53.61
N LEU A 154 -31.07 -14.29 54.53
CA LEU A 154 -31.40 -15.65 54.95
C LEU A 154 -32.26 -15.63 56.23
N PRO A 155 -33.32 -16.45 56.32
CA PRO A 155 -34.10 -16.55 57.54
C PRO A 155 -33.25 -17.13 58.66
N THR A 156 -33.05 -16.37 59.74
CA THR A 156 -32.31 -16.77 60.95
C THR A 156 -33.07 -17.82 61.80
N ALA A 157 -33.98 -18.55 61.17
CA ALA A 157 -34.93 -19.44 61.82
C ALA A 157 -34.24 -20.74 62.28
N GLY A 158 -33.57 -20.65 63.43
CA GLY A 158 -33.18 -21.76 64.27
C GLY A 158 -31.80 -22.32 63.97
N PHE A 159 -30.76 -21.81 64.66
CA PHE A 159 -29.45 -22.43 65.00
C PHE A 159 -28.73 -23.40 64.01
N GLN A 160 -29.18 -23.51 62.78
CA GLN A 160 -28.68 -24.44 61.76
C GLN A 160 -27.65 -23.75 60.86
N ILE A 161 -27.53 -22.42 60.90
CA ILE A 161 -26.51 -21.66 60.18
C ILE A 161 -25.51 -21.07 61.19
N GLY A 162 -24.24 -21.40 61.05
CA GLY A 162 -23.13 -20.74 61.73
C GLY A 162 -22.28 -19.93 60.75
N TYR A 163 -21.81 -18.76 61.16
CA TYR A 163 -20.94 -17.91 60.35
C TYR A 163 -19.58 -17.76 61.01
N SER A 164 -18.51 -17.79 60.21
CA SER A 164 -17.14 -17.45 60.63
C SER A 164 -16.53 -16.45 59.66
N GLU A 165 -15.84 -15.45 60.19
CA GLU A 165 -15.17 -14.46 59.36
C GLU A 165 -13.88 -15.03 58.79
N SER A 166 -13.70 -14.91 57.47
CA SER A 166 -12.45 -15.24 56.79
C SER A 166 -11.81 -13.98 56.21
N PRO A 167 -10.47 -13.82 56.30
CA PRO A 167 -9.76 -12.73 55.62
C PRO A 167 -9.61 -12.95 54.10
N SER A 168 -10.03 -14.11 53.57
CA SER A 168 -9.99 -14.41 52.13
C SER A 168 -11.21 -13.83 51.41
N ALA A 169 -11.02 -13.34 50.17
CA ALA A 169 -12.12 -12.87 49.31
C ALA A 169 -13.07 -14.00 48.83
N ASP A 170 -12.71 -15.26 49.09
CA ASP A 170 -13.49 -16.44 48.73
C ASP A 170 -14.50 -16.80 49.81
N VAL A 171 -15.61 -17.44 49.39
CA VAL A 171 -16.70 -17.85 50.27
C VAL A 171 -16.77 -19.37 50.32
N ARG A 172 -16.73 -19.95 51.52
CA ARG A 172 -16.90 -21.39 51.77
C ARG A 172 -18.19 -21.65 52.52
N ALA A 173 -18.98 -22.61 52.05
CA ALA A 173 -20.16 -23.10 52.75
C ALA A 173 -20.06 -24.62 52.94
N HIS A 174 -19.99 -25.05 54.19
CA HIS A 174 -20.04 -26.46 54.58
C HIS A 174 -21.48 -26.83 54.92
N ILE A 175 -22.10 -27.70 54.14
CA ILE A 175 -23.44 -28.25 54.34
C ILE A 175 -23.28 -29.74 54.71
N GLU A 176 -23.26 -30.05 56.00
CA GLU A 176 -22.96 -31.38 56.55
C GLU A 176 -21.73 -32.05 55.91
N ASN A 177 -21.93 -32.92 54.92
CA ASN A 177 -20.89 -33.69 54.24
C ASN A 177 -20.49 -33.11 52.86
N THR A 178 -21.05 -31.97 52.47
CA THR A 178 -20.80 -31.29 51.20
C THR A 178 -20.16 -29.93 51.45
N GLU A 179 -19.01 -29.70 50.85
CA GLU A 179 -18.35 -28.40 50.85
C GLU A 179 -18.62 -27.70 49.51
N ILE A 180 -19.16 -26.49 49.57
CA ILE A 180 -19.36 -25.61 48.42
C ILE A 180 -18.39 -24.45 48.56
N GLU A 181 -17.40 -24.39 47.68
CA GLU A 181 -16.45 -23.29 47.61
C GLU A 181 -16.79 -22.39 46.42
N VAL A 182 -16.92 -21.09 46.66
CA VAL A 182 -17.06 -20.07 45.63
C VAL A 182 -15.75 -19.27 45.59
N ASN A 183 -14.89 -19.65 44.64
CA ASN A 183 -13.58 -19.04 44.45
C ASN A 183 -13.69 -17.82 43.53
N ILE A 184 -14.16 -16.71 44.09
CA ILE A 184 -14.36 -15.45 43.36
C ILE A 184 -12.99 -14.87 42.97
N ALA A 185 -11.96 -15.05 43.80
CA ALA A 185 -10.62 -14.55 43.54
C ALA A 185 -9.96 -15.23 42.33
N ALA A 186 -10.10 -16.55 42.18
CA ALA A 186 -9.56 -17.29 41.03
C ALA A 186 -10.24 -16.86 39.73
N TRP A 187 -11.56 -16.64 39.72
CA TRP A 187 -12.26 -16.19 38.52
C TRP A 187 -11.89 -14.76 38.13
N ILE A 188 -11.68 -13.87 39.10
CA ILE A 188 -11.15 -12.53 38.83
C ILE A 188 -9.74 -12.64 38.25
N ALA A 189 -8.87 -13.46 38.84
CA ALA A 189 -7.52 -13.67 38.34
C ALA A 189 -7.48 -14.27 36.91
N GLU A 190 -8.38 -15.20 36.59
CA GLU A 190 -8.53 -15.75 35.23
C GLU A 190 -9.01 -14.69 34.23
N LEU A 191 -9.96 -13.84 34.62
CA LEU A 191 -10.42 -12.71 33.79
C LEU A 191 -9.33 -11.65 33.60
N GLU A 192 -8.46 -11.47 34.58
CA GLU A 192 -7.31 -10.58 34.49
C GLU A 192 -6.22 -11.15 33.58
N ALA A 193 -5.97 -12.47 33.64
CA ALA A 193 -4.98 -13.16 32.82
C ALA A 193 -5.35 -13.25 31.33
N LEU A 194 -6.64 -13.14 30.98
CA LEU A 194 -7.11 -13.21 29.59
C LEU A 194 -6.87 -11.92 28.77
N VAL A 195 -6.38 -10.85 29.40
CA VAL A 195 -6.10 -9.57 28.75
C VAL A 195 -4.57 -9.34 28.76
N PRO A 196 -3.93 -9.13 27.60
CA PRO A 196 -2.50 -8.83 27.52
C PRO A 196 -2.13 -7.45 28.09
#